data_AF-A0A950MRA4-F1
#
_entry.id   AF-A0A950MRA4-F1
#
_cell.length_a   1.000
_cell.length_b   1.000
_cell.length_c   1.000
_cell.angle_alpha   90.00
_cell.angle_beta   90.00
_cell.angle_gamma   90.00
#
_symmetry.space_group_name_H-M   'P 1'
#
loop_
_entity.id
_entity.type
_entity.pdbx_description
1 polymer ?
#
loop_
_entity_poly.entity_id
_entity_poly.type
_entity_poly.pdbx_seq_one_letter_code
_entity_poly.pdbx_strand_id
1 'polypeptide(L)'
;MTPDMKIWSGRVDAGEGELARRWHQQVAAFAPGLPQGVGLVGFACDEGVRRNQGRVGAAAAPGVLRKALANLAWHQAQPLCDMGDVAC
;
A
#
# COMPACT_ATOMS: atom_id res chain seq x y z
N MET A 1 6.85 -7.13 11.04
CA MET A 1 6.71 -6.49 9.72
C MET A 1 6.10 -5.13 9.96
N THR A 2 6.81 -4.07 9.59
CA THR A 2 6.35 -2.69 9.76
C THR A 2 6.39 -2.04 8.38
N PRO A 3 5.26 -1.53 7.85
CA PRO A 3 5.25 -0.86 6.55
C PRO A 3 6.09 0.42 6.59
N ASP A 4 6.79 0.74 5.50
CA ASP A 4 7.38 2.06 5.34
C ASP A 4 6.30 3.08 4.96
N MET A 5 5.78 3.76 5.98
CA MET A 5 4.71 4.74 5.80
C MET A 5 5.14 5.98 5.01
N LYS A 6 6.44 6.22 4.79
CA LYS A 6 6.91 7.35 3.98
C LYS A 6 6.54 7.20 2.50
N ILE A 7 6.30 5.97 2.04
CA ILE A 7 5.84 5.69 0.66
C ILE A 7 4.45 6.28 0.41
N TRP A 8 3.60 6.32 1.45
CA TRP A 8 2.27 6.92 1.40
C TRP A 8 2.38 8.44 1.50
N SER A 9 2.74 9.05 0.37
CA SER A 9 2.79 10.50 0.20
C SER A 9 2.32 10.89 -1.20
N GLY A 10 1.82 12.11 -1.34
CA GLY A 10 1.19 12.55 -2.56
C GLY A 10 0.65 13.97 -2.51
N ARG A 11 -0.10 14.34 -3.55
CA ARG A 11 -0.83 15.60 -3.65
C ARG A 11 -1.87 15.71 -2.53
N VAL A 12 -2.03 16.91 -1.97
CA VAL A 12 -3.08 17.22 -0.98
C VAL A 12 -3.90 18.38 -1.50
N ASP A 13 -5.19 18.15 -1.73
CA ASP A 13 -6.11 19.11 -2.35
C ASP A 13 -6.94 19.82 -1.27
N ALA A 14 -6.27 20.57 -0.37
CA ALA A 14 -6.87 21.14 0.85
C ALA A 14 -8.07 22.07 0.61
N GLY A 15 -8.18 22.67 -0.59
CA GLY A 15 -9.28 23.56 -0.97
C GLY A 15 -10.51 22.85 -1.57
N GLU A 16 -10.43 21.55 -1.87
CA GLU A 16 -11.47 20.80 -2.60
C GLU A 16 -12.43 20.02 -1.67
N GLY A 17 -12.24 20.15 -0.34
CA GLY A 17 -13.11 19.56 0.68
C GLY A 17 -12.89 18.06 0.93
N GLU A 18 -13.69 17.51 1.83
CA GLU A 18 -13.54 16.15 2.38
C GLU A 18 -13.68 15.01 1.37
N LEU A 19 -14.21 15.27 0.17
CA LEU A 19 -14.37 14.29 -0.90
C LEU A 19 -13.13 14.14 -1.77
N ALA A 20 -12.18 15.07 -1.71
CA ALA A 20 -10.93 15.05 -2.48
C ALA A 20 -9.82 14.22 -1.79
N ARG A 21 -10.19 13.15 -1.07
CA ARG A 21 -9.23 12.27 -0.38
C ARG A 21 -8.50 11.38 -1.36
N ARG A 22 -7.23 11.13 -1.06
CA ARG A 22 -6.37 10.18 -1.76
C ARG A 22 -5.94 9.05 -0.84
N TRP A 23 -5.49 7.94 -1.42
CA TRP A 23 -5.04 6.76 -0.67
C TRP A 23 -4.05 7.10 0.45
N HIS A 24 -3.04 7.94 0.15
CA HIS A 24 -2.02 8.32 1.13
C HIS A 24 -2.56 9.06 2.35
N GLN A 25 -3.73 9.71 2.22
CA GLN A 25 -4.39 10.40 3.34
C GLN A 25 -5.24 9.46 4.20
N GLN A 26 -5.51 8.24 3.73
CA GLN A 26 -6.39 7.29 4.40
C GLN A 26 -5.65 6.07 4.96
N VAL A 27 -4.54 5.65 4.35
CA VAL A 27 -3.78 4.48 4.78
C VAL A 27 -3.15 4.71 6.15
N ALA A 28 -3.40 3.79 7.08
CA ALA A 28 -2.70 3.70 8.36
C ALA A 28 -1.77 2.47 8.40
N ALA A 29 -0.74 2.50 9.24
CA ALA A 29 0.02 1.30 9.54
C ALA A 29 -0.87 0.30 10.31
N PHE A 30 -0.74 -0.99 10.02
CA PHE A 30 -1.45 -2.02 10.77
C PHE A 30 -1.08 -1.98 12.26
N ALA A 31 -2.10 -2.05 13.11
CA ALA A 31 -1.98 -2.21 14.55
C ALA A 31 -3.08 -3.16 15.06
N PRO A 32 -2.81 -3.96 16.11
CA PRO A 32 -3.86 -4.71 16.79
C PRO A 32 -4.99 -3.79 17.27
N GLY A 33 -6.24 -4.22 17.10
CA GLY A 33 -7.41 -3.46 17.54
C GLY A 33 -7.91 -2.40 16.54
N LEU A 34 -7.35 -2.34 15.33
CA LEU A 34 -7.95 -1.54 14.26
C LEU A 34 -9.37 -2.03 13.92
N PRO A 35 -10.30 -1.13 13.58
CA PRO A 35 -11.64 -1.49 13.12
C PRO A 35 -11.57 -2.32 11.83
N GLN A 36 -12.61 -3.12 11.59
CA GLN A 36 -12.72 -3.91 10.36
C GLN A 36 -12.69 -2.99 9.12
N GLY A 37 -11.91 -3.38 8.12
CA GLY A 37 -11.71 -2.60 6.91
C GLY A 37 -10.92 -3.36 5.87
N VAL A 38 -10.18 -2.64 5.04
CA VAL A 38 -9.32 -3.19 3.99
C VAL A 38 -7.88 -3.28 4.48
N GLY A 39 -7.25 -4.44 4.32
CA GLY A 39 -5.83 -4.66 4.58
C GLY A 39 -5.06 -4.87 3.29
N LEU A 40 -4.04 -4.06 3.06
CA LEU A 40 -3.08 -4.26 1.98
C LEU A 40 -1.88 -5.04 2.51
N VAL A 41 -1.58 -6.17 1.88
CA VAL A 41 -0.37 -6.97 2.15
C VAL A 41 0.44 -7.11 0.87
N GLY A 42 1.74 -6.85 0.96
CA GLY A 42 2.66 -7.12 -0.15
C GLY A 42 3.32 -8.48 0.01
N PHE A 43 3.49 -9.19 -1.10
CA PHE A 43 4.33 -10.38 -1.14
C PHE A 43 5.59 -10.06 -1.96
N ALA A 44 6.66 -9.71 -1.25
CA ALA A 44 7.94 -9.30 -1.81
C ALA A 44 8.78 -10.54 -2.12
N CYS A 45 8.37 -11.31 -3.13
CA CYS A 45 9.03 -12.56 -3.52
C CYS A 45 9.04 -12.72 -5.04
N ASP A 46 10.19 -13.14 -5.56
CA ASP A 46 10.35 -13.60 -6.94
C ASP A 46 11.13 -14.92 -7.04
N GLU A 47 11.28 -15.64 -5.92
CA GLU A 47 11.96 -16.94 -5.87
C GLU A 47 11.28 -17.97 -6.78
N GLY A 48 9.96 -17.96 -6.87
CA GLY A 48 9.22 -18.80 -7.82
C GLY A 48 9.53 -18.44 -9.28
N VAL A 49 9.69 -17.14 -9.58
CA VAL A 49 10.06 -16.66 -10.92
C VAL A 49 11.47 -17.14 -11.28
N ARG A 50 12.42 -17.02 -10.36
CA ARG A 50 13.79 -17.51 -10.50
C ARG A 50 13.83 -19.02 -10.76
N ARG A 51 13.08 -19.80 -9.98
CA ARG A 51 13.02 -21.28 -10.10
C ARG A 51 12.40 -21.72 -11.44
N ASN A 52 11.45 -20.95 -11.96
CA ASN A 52 10.85 -21.17 -13.28
C ASN A 52 11.65 -20.55 -14.44
N GLN A 53 12.91 -20.16 -14.22
CA GLN A 53 13.77 -19.57 -15.26
C GLN A 53 13.19 -18.28 -15.89
N GLY A 54 12.32 -17.58 -15.14
CA GLY A 54 11.77 -16.29 -15.53
C GLY A 54 12.73 -15.13 -15.23
N ARG A 55 12.28 -13.90 -15.52
CA ARG A 55 13.01 -12.67 -15.21
C ARG A 55 12.65 -12.16 -13.82
N VAL A 56 13.61 -12.17 -12.90
CA VAL A 56 13.47 -11.68 -11.52
C VAL A 56 13.19 -10.17 -11.46
N GLY A 57 12.66 -9.70 -10.34
CA GLY A 57 12.31 -8.31 -10.08
C GLY A 57 10.95 -8.11 -9.39
N ALA A 58 10.09 -9.15 -9.35
CA ALA A 58 8.76 -9.04 -8.77
C ALA A 58 8.78 -8.78 -7.25
N ALA A 59 9.88 -9.14 -6.56
CA ALA A 59 10.04 -8.84 -5.14
C ALA A 59 10.04 -7.33 -4.82
N ALA A 60 10.40 -6.46 -5.77
CA ALA A 60 10.36 -5.01 -5.61
C ALA A 60 8.97 -4.40 -5.87
N ALA A 61 8.05 -5.16 -6.47
CA ALA A 61 6.75 -4.67 -6.91
C ALA A 61 5.87 -4.10 -5.79
N PRO A 62 5.83 -4.65 -4.55
CA PRO A 62 4.97 -4.11 -3.51
C PRO A 62 5.21 -2.63 -3.21
N GLY A 63 6.47 -2.20 -3.11
CA GLY A 63 6.81 -0.79 -2.89
C GLY A 63 6.43 0.10 -4.08
N VAL A 64 6.66 -0.37 -5.31
CA VAL A 64 6.30 0.35 -6.54
C VAL A 64 4.79 0.53 -6.65
N LEU A 65 4.01 -0.51 -6.35
CA LEU A 65 2.55 -0.47 -6.39
C LEU A 65 1.98 0.47 -5.32
N ARG A 66 2.51 0.47 -4.10
CA ARG A 66 2.10 1.44 -3.05
C ARG A 66 2.33 2.87 -3.50
N LYS A 67 3.50 3.17 -4.08
CA LYS A 67 3.80 4.51 -4.60
C LYS A 67 2.83 4.93 -5.72
N ALA A 68 2.45 4.01 -6.59
CA ALA A 68 1.47 4.26 -7.64
C ALA A 68 0.06 4.52 -7.05
N LEU A 69 -0.35 3.72 -6.06
CA LEU A 69 -1.65 3.85 -5.39
C LEU A 69 -1.76 5.15 -4.59
N ALA A 70 -0.67 5.61 -3.96
CA ALA A 70 -0.67 6.72 -3.01
C ALA A 70 -1.43 7.96 -3.48
N ASN A 71 -1.29 8.33 -4.76
CA ASN A 71 -1.93 9.51 -5.36
C ASN A 71 -3.31 9.26 -5.96
N LEU A 72 -3.83 8.04 -5.98
CA LEU A 72 -5.17 7.78 -6.50
C LEU A 72 -6.24 8.33 -5.54
N ALA A 73 -7.38 8.72 -6.09
CA ALA A 73 -8.53 9.13 -5.30
C ALA A 73 -9.08 7.95 -4.49
N TRP A 74 -9.56 8.24 -3.28
CA TRP A 74 -10.16 7.27 -2.38
C TRP A 74 -11.63 7.63 -2.16
N HIS A 75 -12.54 6.75 -2.60
CA HIS A 75 -13.98 7.00 -2.61
C HIS A 75 -14.73 6.13 -1.59
N GLN A 76 -13.99 5.48 -0.69
CA GLN A 76 -14.50 4.43 0.18
C GLN A 76 -14.58 4.94 1.62
N ALA A 77 -15.53 4.42 2.38
CA ALA A 77 -15.70 4.81 3.79
C ALA A 77 -14.97 3.86 4.75
N GLN A 78 -14.56 2.68 4.29
CA GLN A 78 -13.91 1.71 5.17
C GLN A 78 -12.49 2.16 5.56
N PRO A 79 -12.03 1.84 6.78
CA PRO A 79 -10.64 1.95 7.16
C PRO A 79 -9.75 1.18 6.17
N LEU A 80 -8.57 1.73 5.90
CA LEU A 80 -7.56 1.12 5.05
C LEU A 80 -6.25 1.06 5.83
N CYS A 81 -5.63 -0.12 5.88
CA CYS A 81 -4.33 -0.29 6.51
C CYS A 81 -3.32 -0.99 5.61
N ASP A 82 -2.06 -0.61 5.76
CA ASP A 82 -0.91 -1.32 5.21
C ASP A 82 -0.38 -2.29 6.25
N MET A 83 -0.38 -3.58 5.92
CA MET A 83 0.09 -4.66 6.77
C MET A 83 1.58 -4.96 6.58
N GLY A 84 2.24 -4.22 5.68
CA GLY A 84 3.63 -4.42 5.31
C GLY A 84 3.81 -5.56 4.29
N ASP A 85 5.05 -6.05 4.21
CA ASP A 85 5.47 -7.04 3.22
C ASP A 85 5.89 -8.35 3.87
N VAL A 86 5.48 -9.44 3.25
CA VAL A 86 6.03 -10.78 3.47
C VAL A 86 7.13 -11.04 2.44
N ALA A 87 8.35 -11.29 2.90
CA ALA A 87 9.51 -11.58 2.06
C ALA A 87 9.81 -13.09 2.02
N CYS A 88 10.46 -13.55 0.94
CA CYS A 88 10.92 -14.93 0.76
C CYS A 88 12.29 -15.23 1.37
#